data_AF-A0A528BBH7-F1
#
_entry.id   AF-A0A528BBH7-F1
#
_cell.length_a   1.000
_cell.length_b   1.000
_cell.length_c   1.000
_cell.angle_alpha   90.00
_cell.angle_beta   90.00
_cell.angle_gamma   90.00
#
_symmetry.space_group_name_H-M   'P 1'
#
loop_
_entity.id
_entity.type
_entity.pdbx_description
1 polymer ?
#
loop_
_entity_poly.entity_id
_entity_poly.type
_entity_poly.pdbx_seq_one_letter_code
_entity_poly.pdbx_strand_id
1 'polypeptide(L)'
;PHAVAMMQKAVEVARQAGLLGVNVLGSPNAFDMEIRVGAGAYVCGEETSLLNSLEGKRGVVRAKPPLPAIQGLFGKPTVINNVISLASVPVIMDKGAAFYKDFGMGRSRGTIPIQIAGNVRYGGLFEAAFGMTLGEIVDDIGGGTATGRPVKAVQVGGPLGAYFPRSLFDTPFDYEAFAAKDGLI
;
A
#
# COMPACT_ATOMS: atom_id res chain seq x y z
N PRO A 1 -2.64 14.28 -10.33
CA PRO A 1 -3.08 15.69 -10.17
C PRO A 1 -4.12 15.86 -9.06
N HIS A 2 -5.23 15.11 -9.06
CA HIS A 2 -6.29 15.25 -8.04
C HIS A 2 -5.83 14.85 -6.63
N ALA A 3 -5.12 13.73 -6.49
CA ALA A 3 -4.60 13.28 -5.18
C ALA A 3 -3.66 14.33 -4.54
N VAL A 4 -2.75 14.92 -5.34
CA VAL A 4 -1.84 15.97 -4.87
C VAL A 4 -2.62 17.18 -4.36
N ALA A 5 -3.56 17.69 -5.16
CA ALA A 5 -4.37 18.85 -4.77
C ALA A 5 -5.20 18.59 -3.50
N MET A 6 -5.79 17.39 -3.40
CA MET A 6 -6.57 17.01 -2.22
C MET A 6 -5.69 16.87 -0.97
N MET A 7 -4.53 16.23 -1.09
CA MET A 7 -3.60 16.06 0.03
C MET A 7 -3.01 17.40 0.49
N GLN A 8 -2.68 18.30 -0.43
CA GLN A 8 -2.22 19.65 -0.10
C GLN A 8 -3.29 20.41 0.70
N LYS A 9 -4.54 20.39 0.21
CA LYS A 9 -5.67 20.99 0.92
C LYS A 9 -5.89 20.35 2.30
N ALA A 10 -5.78 19.03 2.41
CA ALA A 10 -5.94 18.34 3.69
C ALA A 10 -4.86 18.72 4.71
N VAL A 11 -3.60 18.85 4.26
CA VAL A 11 -2.48 19.32 5.10
C VAL A 11 -2.71 20.75 5.58
N GLU A 12 -3.20 21.64 4.72
CA GLU A 12 -3.55 23.02 5.11
C GLU A 12 -4.66 23.05 6.16
N VAL A 13 -5.74 22.30 5.94
CA VAL A 13 -6.86 22.18 6.89
C VAL A 13 -6.38 21.60 8.23
N ALA A 14 -5.55 20.55 8.20
CA ALA A 14 -5.00 19.94 9.41
C ALA A 14 -4.12 20.93 10.19
N ARG A 15 -3.29 21.71 9.50
CA ARG A 15 -2.46 22.75 10.14
C ARG A 15 -3.31 23.87 10.75
N GLN A 16 -4.36 24.32 10.06
CA GLN A 16 -5.30 25.32 10.59
C GLN A 16 -6.09 24.82 11.81
N ALA A 17 -6.38 23.52 11.86
CA ALA A 17 -7.02 22.86 13.00
C ALA A 17 -6.04 22.51 14.14
N GLY A 18 -4.76 22.85 14.02
CA GLY A 18 -3.73 22.54 15.01
C GLY A 18 -3.33 21.06 15.07
N LEU A 19 -3.70 20.23 14.10
CA LEU A 19 -3.28 18.82 14.00
C LEU A 19 -1.85 18.66 13.47
N LEU A 20 -1.32 19.71 12.82
CA LEU A 20 0.06 19.81 12.33
C LEU A 20 0.68 21.13 12.76
N GLY A 21 2.00 21.19 12.84
CA GLY A 21 2.79 22.36 13.17
C GLY A 21 3.67 22.16 14.41
N VAL A 22 3.99 23.26 15.08
CA VAL A 22 4.93 23.27 16.22
C VAL A 22 4.36 22.64 17.50
N ASN A 23 3.04 22.68 17.67
CA ASN A 23 2.34 22.14 18.85
C ASN A 23 1.08 21.38 18.39
N VAL A 24 1.20 20.07 18.18
CA VAL A 24 0.08 19.23 17.75
C VAL A 24 -0.99 19.18 18.83
N LEU A 25 -2.20 19.67 18.55
CA LEU A 25 -3.34 19.77 19.45
C LEU A 25 -3.01 20.42 20.81
N GLY A 26 -2.08 21.39 20.81
CA GLY A 26 -1.61 22.04 22.05
C GLY A 26 -0.68 21.18 22.91
N SER A 27 -0.27 20.01 22.43
CA SER A 27 0.76 19.18 23.08
C SER A 27 2.16 19.77 22.87
N PRO A 28 3.19 19.33 23.62
CA PRO A 28 4.57 19.78 23.43
C PRO A 28 5.25 19.18 22.19
N ASN A 29 4.55 18.35 21.41
CA ASN A 29 5.12 17.67 20.26
C ASN A 29 4.91 18.48 18.98
N ALA A 30 5.98 18.60 18.20
CA ALA A 30 5.95 19.18 16.86
C ALA A 30 5.89 18.07 15.80
N PHE A 31 4.98 18.22 14.83
CA PHE A 31 4.93 17.36 13.65
C PHE A 31 4.29 18.13 12.49
N ASP A 32 4.98 18.19 11.36
CA ASP A 32 4.49 18.88 10.17
C ASP A 32 4.69 18.01 8.92
N MET A 33 3.97 18.33 7.86
CA MET A 33 3.91 17.56 6.63
C MET A 33 3.92 18.48 5.42
N GLU A 34 4.64 18.03 4.38
CA GLU A 34 4.61 18.63 3.05
C GLU A 34 4.37 17.56 1.99
N ILE A 35 3.78 17.97 0.87
CA ILE A 35 3.49 17.08 -0.26
C ILE A 35 4.53 17.31 -1.36
N ARG A 36 5.29 16.27 -1.70
CA ARG A 36 6.23 16.27 -2.82
C ARG A 36 5.65 15.48 -3.98
N VAL A 37 5.84 15.99 -5.20
CA VAL A 37 5.31 15.39 -6.44
C VAL A 37 6.45 14.77 -7.23
N GLY A 38 6.32 13.49 -7.57
CA GLY A 38 7.27 12.81 -8.45
C GLY A 38 7.15 13.26 -9.91
N ALA A 39 8.17 12.93 -10.72
CA ALA A 39 8.26 13.34 -12.13
C ALA A 39 8.00 12.18 -13.13
N GLY A 40 7.14 11.23 -12.76
CA GLY A 40 6.68 10.16 -13.67
C GLY A 40 7.60 8.93 -13.80
N ALA A 41 8.61 8.78 -12.94
CA ALA A 41 9.52 7.64 -12.97
C ALA A 41 8.99 6.49 -12.08
N TYR A 42 8.65 5.34 -12.69
CA TYR A 42 8.19 4.14 -11.95
C TYR A 42 9.20 3.67 -10.91
N VAL A 43 10.50 3.74 -11.22
CA VAL A 43 11.57 3.33 -10.31
C VAL A 43 11.54 4.09 -9.00
N CYS A 44 11.11 5.36 -8.98
CA CYS A 44 11.00 6.17 -7.77
C CYS A 44 9.94 5.67 -6.77
N GLY A 45 9.19 4.61 -7.09
CA GLY A 45 8.40 3.88 -6.11
C GLY A 45 9.24 2.98 -5.19
N GLU A 46 10.49 2.68 -5.56
CA GLU A 46 11.43 1.97 -4.70
C GLU A 46 11.99 2.93 -3.63
N GLU A 47 12.10 2.44 -2.39
CA GLU A 47 12.37 3.28 -1.22
C GLU A 47 13.65 4.13 -1.32
N THR A 48 14.76 3.63 -1.84
CA THR A 48 16.03 4.37 -1.84
C THR A 48 16.11 5.37 -3.00
N SER A 49 15.54 5.04 -4.14
CA SER A 49 15.42 5.95 -5.29
C SER A 49 14.42 7.07 -5.01
N LEU A 50 13.36 6.81 -4.22
CA LEU A 50 12.45 7.83 -3.69
C LEU A 50 13.23 8.89 -2.88
N LEU A 51 14.13 8.46 -1.99
CA LEU A 51 14.97 9.38 -1.21
C LEU A 51 15.83 10.27 -2.10
N ASN A 52 16.46 9.71 -3.13
CA ASN A 52 17.22 10.51 -4.10
C ASN A 52 16.33 11.52 -4.82
N SER A 53 15.13 11.11 -5.23
CA SER A 53 14.16 12.01 -5.87
C SER A 53 13.72 13.15 -4.94
N LEU A 54 13.51 12.88 -3.65
CA LEU A 54 13.16 13.88 -2.64
C LEU A 54 14.29 14.87 -2.36
N GLU A 55 15.55 14.41 -2.51
CA GLU A 55 16.76 15.23 -2.40
C GLU A 55 17.09 16.02 -3.68
N GLY A 56 16.26 15.94 -4.72
CA GLY A 56 16.48 16.63 -6.00
C GLY A 56 17.53 15.96 -6.90
N LYS A 57 17.92 14.72 -6.60
CA LYS A 57 18.85 13.91 -7.42
C LYS A 57 18.06 13.04 -8.41
N ARG A 58 18.79 12.43 -9.35
CA ARG A 58 18.22 11.38 -10.21
C ARG A 58 17.73 10.21 -9.34
N GLY A 59 16.55 9.68 -9.64
CA GLY A 59 15.94 8.52 -8.97
C GLY A 59 16.65 7.19 -9.29
N VAL A 60 17.92 7.09 -8.94
CA VAL A 60 18.71 5.86 -9.03
C VAL A 60 18.67 5.17 -7.66
N VAL A 61 18.54 3.83 -7.66
CA VAL A 61 18.57 3.01 -6.44
C VAL A 61 19.91 3.20 -5.73
N ARG A 62 19.89 3.36 -4.40
CA ARG A 62 21.11 3.40 -3.58
C ARG A 62 21.56 1.98 -3.26
N ALA A 63 22.87 1.74 -3.23
CA ALA A 63 23.39 0.49 -2.70
C ALA A 63 23.02 0.36 -1.22
N LYS A 64 22.61 -0.84 -0.80
CA LYS A 64 22.45 -1.21 0.61
C LYS A 64 23.68 -2.04 1.00
N PRO A 65 24.36 -1.78 2.12
CA PRO A 65 24.10 -0.79 3.19
C PRO A 65 24.55 0.66 2.89
N PRO A 66 24.06 1.68 3.66
CA PRO A 66 23.23 1.61 4.87
C PRO A 66 21.71 1.52 4.62
N LEU A 67 20.95 1.00 5.60
CA LEU A 67 19.49 0.94 5.55
C LEU A 67 18.86 2.33 5.78
N PRO A 68 17.76 2.70 5.09
CA PRO A 68 17.08 3.99 5.26
C PRO A 68 16.65 4.31 6.69
N ALA A 69 16.26 3.29 7.46
CA ALA A 69 15.87 3.44 8.86
C ALA A 69 17.02 3.98 9.75
N ILE A 70 18.27 3.81 9.32
CA ILE A 70 19.46 4.33 9.99
C ILE A 70 19.95 5.60 9.29
N GLN A 71 20.06 5.58 7.96
CA GLN A 71 20.50 6.70 7.11
C GLN A 71 19.66 6.78 5.83
N GLY A 72 18.59 7.57 5.87
CA GLY A 72 17.63 7.74 4.79
C GLY A 72 17.68 9.13 4.17
N LEU A 73 16.58 9.88 4.31
CA LEU A 73 16.42 11.22 3.74
C LEU A 73 17.41 12.19 4.38
N PHE A 74 18.21 12.88 3.55
CA PHE A 74 19.26 13.80 4.02
C PHE A 74 20.24 13.17 5.03
N GLY A 75 20.45 11.86 4.94
CA GLY A 75 21.31 11.11 5.85
C GLY A 75 20.77 10.95 7.27
N LYS A 76 19.47 11.17 7.50
CA LYS A 76 18.81 11.02 8.81
C LYS A 76 18.04 9.71 8.90
N PRO A 77 17.88 9.12 10.10
CA PRO A 77 16.96 8.00 10.32
C PRO A 77 15.58 8.33 9.74
N THR A 78 15.11 7.52 8.80
CA THR A 78 13.86 7.79 8.07
C THR A 78 12.98 6.54 8.02
N VAL A 79 11.76 6.68 8.51
CA VAL A 79 10.72 5.66 8.34
C VAL A 79 10.09 5.83 6.98
N ILE A 80 10.05 4.75 6.18
CA ILE A 80 9.44 4.73 4.86
C ILE A 80 8.34 3.65 4.90
N ASN A 81 7.11 4.05 4.63
CA ASN A 81 5.96 3.16 4.59
C ASN A 81 5.06 3.51 3.40
N ASN A 82 4.36 2.50 2.89
CA ASN A 82 3.28 2.71 1.93
C ASN A 82 2.13 3.50 2.60
N VAL A 83 1.35 4.22 1.78
CA VAL A 83 0.18 4.98 2.23
C VAL A 83 -0.80 4.12 3.04
N ILE A 84 -1.11 2.91 2.57
CA ILE A 84 -2.07 2.03 3.27
C ILE A 84 -1.52 1.61 4.64
N SER A 85 -0.21 1.31 4.74
CA SER A 85 0.41 0.98 6.02
C SER A 85 0.27 2.10 7.05
N LEU A 86 0.48 3.37 6.65
CA LEU A 86 0.30 4.52 7.53
C LEU A 86 -1.18 4.80 7.81
N ALA A 87 -2.05 4.63 6.81
CA ALA A 87 -3.50 4.83 6.95
C ALA A 87 -4.18 3.80 7.87
N SER A 88 -3.58 2.62 8.06
CA SER A 88 -4.05 1.63 9.04
C SER A 88 -3.64 1.96 10.48
N VAL A 89 -2.63 2.81 10.72
CA VAL A 89 -2.17 3.13 12.08
C VAL A 89 -3.26 3.74 12.95
N PRO A 90 -4.06 4.75 12.50
CA PRO A 90 -5.11 5.33 13.33
C PRO A 90 -6.12 4.31 13.87
N VAL A 91 -6.61 3.38 13.04
CA VAL A 91 -7.58 2.36 13.50
C VAL A 91 -6.94 1.36 14.47
N ILE A 92 -5.66 1.02 14.29
CA ILE A 92 -4.92 0.17 15.22
C ILE A 92 -4.76 0.86 16.58
N MET A 93 -4.48 2.17 16.58
CA MET A 93 -4.34 2.94 17.81
C MET A 93 -5.69 3.16 18.52
N ASP A 94 -6.76 3.40 17.76
CA ASP A 94 -8.10 3.65 18.27
C ASP A 94 -8.77 2.38 18.83
N LYS A 95 -8.70 1.27 18.07
CA LYS A 95 -9.37 0.00 18.45
C LYS A 95 -8.47 -1.01 19.16
N GLY A 96 -7.17 -0.75 19.20
CA GLY A 96 -6.17 -1.60 19.82
C GLY A 96 -5.60 -2.67 18.87
N ALA A 97 -4.35 -3.07 19.15
CA ALA A 97 -3.61 -4.01 18.31
C ALA A 97 -4.26 -5.41 18.23
N ALA A 98 -4.91 -5.87 19.29
CA ALA A 98 -5.59 -7.17 19.29
C ALA A 98 -6.75 -7.19 18.28
N PHE A 99 -7.59 -6.14 18.29
CA PHE A 99 -8.69 -5.99 17.35
C PHE A 99 -8.22 -6.11 15.89
N TYR A 100 -7.15 -5.40 15.51
CA TYR A 100 -6.64 -5.46 14.13
C TYR A 100 -5.97 -6.80 13.82
N LYS A 101 -5.28 -7.41 14.80
CA LYS A 101 -4.61 -8.70 14.65
C LYS A 101 -5.58 -9.88 14.50
N ASP A 102 -6.80 -9.75 15.00
CA ASP A 102 -7.83 -10.80 14.92
C ASP A 102 -8.38 -10.97 13.49
N PHE A 103 -8.12 -10.01 12.59
CA PHE A 103 -8.34 -10.19 11.16
C PHE A 103 -7.17 -10.93 10.49
N GLY A 104 -7.48 -11.65 9.41
CA GLY A 104 -6.50 -12.33 8.58
C GLY A 104 -6.19 -13.75 9.04
N MET A 105 -5.11 -14.31 8.52
CA MET A 105 -4.69 -15.68 8.83
C MET A 105 -3.16 -15.78 8.92
N GLY A 106 -2.64 -16.85 9.54
CA GLY A 106 -1.20 -17.10 9.57
C GLY A 106 -0.39 -15.92 10.13
N ARG A 107 0.51 -15.36 9.33
CA ARG A 107 1.24 -14.12 9.66
C ARG A 107 0.70 -12.88 8.92
N SER A 108 -0.15 -13.07 7.92
CA SER A 108 -0.89 -12.00 7.24
C SER A 108 -2.06 -11.54 8.11
N ARG A 109 -1.79 -10.60 9.03
CA ARG A 109 -2.77 -10.05 9.97
C ARG A 109 -3.33 -8.72 9.50
N GLY A 110 -4.57 -8.44 9.88
CA GLY A 110 -5.29 -7.25 9.45
C GLY A 110 -6.09 -7.46 8.16
N THR A 111 -6.39 -6.34 7.53
CA THR A 111 -7.13 -6.26 6.26
C THR A 111 -6.23 -5.71 5.15
N ILE A 112 -6.63 -5.98 3.91
CA ILE A 112 -5.99 -5.43 2.72
C ILE A 112 -7.05 -4.82 1.79
N PRO A 113 -6.87 -3.57 1.33
CA PRO A 113 -7.70 -2.95 0.31
C PRO A 113 -7.38 -3.53 -1.09
N ILE A 114 -8.10 -4.59 -1.48
CA ILE A 114 -7.93 -5.29 -2.75
C ILE A 114 -8.51 -4.45 -3.89
N GLN A 115 -7.66 -4.12 -4.87
CA GLN A 115 -8.09 -3.45 -6.09
C GLN A 115 -8.30 -4.48 -7.20
N ILE A 116 -9.54 -4.64 -7.66
CA ILE A 116 -9.90 -5.56 -8.73
C ILE A 116 -10.07 -4.76 -10.02
N ALA A 117 -9.22 -5.03 -11.00
CA ALA A 117 -9.11 -4.26 -12.24
C ALA A 117 -8.93 -5.16 -13.48
N GLY A 118 -8.99 -4.54 -14.68
CA GLY A 118 -8.84 -5.23 -15.96
C GLY A 118 -10.19 -5.71 -16.53
N ASN A 119 -10.23 -6.92 -17.07
CA ASN A 119 -11.46 -7.52 -17.62
C ASN A 119 -12.28 -8.16 -16.50
N VAL A 120 -12.99 -7.35 -15.72
CA VAL A 120 -13.80 -7.77 -14.57
C VAL A 120 -15.19 -7.13 -14.60
N ARG A 121 -16.23 -7.88 -14.19
CA ARG A 121 -17.61 -7.39 -14.18
C ARG A 121 -17.85 -6.33 -13.11
N TYR A 122 -17.38 -6.57 -11.88
CA TYR A 122 -17.50 -5.67 -10.74
C TYR A 122 -16.12 -5.23 -10.26
N GLY A 123 -15.48 -4.36 -11.05
CA GLY A 123 -14.19 -3.76 -10.69
C GLY A 123 -14.32 -2.66 -9.63
N GLY A 124 -13.30 -2.49 -8.80
CA GLY A 124 -13.33 -1.52 -7.72
C GLY A 124 -12.33 -1.80 -6.61
N LEU A 125 -12.60 -1.21 -5.45
CA LEU A 125 -11.85 -1.40 -4.22
C LEU A 125 -12.73 -2.12 -3.20
N PHE A 126 -12.24 -3.26 -2.72
CA PHE A 126 -12.87 -4.08 -1.70
C PHE A 126 -11.85 -4.34 -0.60
N GLU A 127 -12.18 -3.98 0.64
CA GLU A 127 -11.33 -4.28 1.79
C GLU A 127 -11.79 -5.58 2.44
N ALA A 128 -10.86 -6.53 2.58
CA ALA A 128 -11.12 -7.82 3.18
C ALA A 128 -10.00 -8.23 4.12
N ALA A 129 -10.30 -9.13 5.06
CA ALA A 129 -9.26 -9.82 5.82
C ALA A 129 -8.44 -10.73 4.89
N PHE A 130 -7.16 -10.91 5.18
CA PHE A 130 -6.34 -11.90 4.48
C PHE A 130 -6.93 -13.31 4.63
N GLY A 131 -6.80 -14.13 3.58
CA GLY A 131 -7.16 -15.54 3.59
C GLY A 131 -8.32 -15.96 2.69
N MET A 132 -9.11 -15.02 2.15
CA MET A 132 -10.01 -15.34 1.02
C MET A 132 -9.20 -15.93 -0.13
N THR A 133 -9.70 -16.94 -0.79
CA THR A 133 -9.06 -17.51 -1.98
C THR A 133 -9.10 -16.54 -3.15
N LEU A 134 -8.12 -16.65 -4.06
CA LEU A 134 -8.13 -15.87 -5.30
C LEU A 134 -9.42 -16.12 -6.13
N GLY A 135 -9.98 -17.33 -6.05
CA GLY A 135 -11.25 -17.69 -6.67
C GLY A 135 -12.43 -16.91 -6.11
N GLU A 136 -12.60 -16.86 -4.78
CA GLU A 136 -13.65 -16.05 -4.14
C GLU A 136 -13.53 -14.57 -4.51
N ILE A 137 -12.30 -14.04 -4.58
CA ILE A 137 -12.06 -12.65 -4.99
C ILE A 137 -12.47 -12.43 -6.45
N VAL A 138 -12.11 -13.33 -7.36
CA VAL A 138 -12.33 -13.13 -8.80
C VAL A 138 -13.77 -13.43 -9.22
N ASP A 139 -14.34 -14.51 -8.72
CA ASP A 139 -15.64 -15.01 -9.14
C ASP A 139 -16.78 -14.41 -8.32
N ASP A 140 -16.64 -14.37 -6.99
CA ASP A 140 -17.74 -13.98 -6.11
C ASP A 140 -17.77 -12.47 -5.91
N ILE A 141 -16.62 -11.85 -5.60
CA ILE A 141 -16.53 -10.38 -5.48
C ILE A 141 -16.50 -9.73 -6.87
N GLY A 142 -15.58 -10.18 -7.73
CA GLY A 142 -15.39 -9.60 -9.07
C GLY A 142 -16.51 -9.94 -10.07
N GLY A 143 -17.31 -10.97 -9.81
CA GLY A 143 -18.37 -11.42 -10.72
C GLY A 143 -17.85 -12.03 -12.02
N GLY A 144 -16.60 -12.52 -12.03
CA GLY A 144 -15.91 -13.02 -13.23
C GLY A 144 -15.57 -11.91 -14.23
N THR A 145 -15.40 -12.28 -15.51
CA THR A 145 -14.98 -11.30 -16.53
C THR A 145 -16.13 -10.40 -17.00
N ALA A 146 -15.81 -9.15 -17.34
CA ALA A 146 -16.77 -8.23 -17.98
C ALA A 146 -17.32 -8.81 -19.29
N THR A 147 -16.48 -9.57 -20.00
CA THR A 147 -16.85 -10.22 -21.27
C THR A 147 -17.76 -11.43 -21.12
N GLY A 148 -17.96 -11.97 -19.90
CA GLY A 148 -18.65 -13.24 -19.66
C GLY A 148 -17.89 -14.49 -20.13
N ARG A 149 -16.68 -14.33 -20.71
CA ARG A 149 -15.80 -15.44 -21.06
C ARG A 149 -15.09 -15.99 -19.81
N PRO A 150 -14.65 -17.26 -19.82
CA PRO A 150 -13.87 -17.83 -18.73
C PRO A 150 -12.58 -17.02 -18.46
N VAL A 151 -12.22 -16.90 -17.19
CA VAL A 151 -10.95 -16.30 -16.77
C VAL A 151 -9.81 -17.23 -17.18
N LYS A 152 -8.84 -16.69 -17.94
CA LYS A 152 -7.64 -17.45 -18.34
C LYS A 152 -6.53 -17.37 -17.28
N ALA A 153 -6.24 -16.16 -16.81
CA ALA A 153 -5.26 -15.89 -15.77
C ALA A 153 -5.54 -14.52 -15.14
N VAL A 154 -5.00 -14.31 -13.94
CA VAL A 154 -5.04 -13.03 -13.21
C VAL A 154 -3.61 -12.66 -12.82
N GLN A 155 -3.20 -11.41 -13.10
CA GLN A 155 -1.94 -10.89 -12.57
C GLN A 155 -2.18 -10.32 -11.18
N VAL A 156 -1.40 -10.77 -10.20
CA VAL A 156 -1.51 -10.34 -8.80
C VAL A 156 -0.19 -9.73 -8.36
N GLY A 157 -0.21 -8.63 -7.60
CA GLY A 157 1.02 -7.95 -7.14
C GLY A 157 1.54 -6.85 -8.08
N GLY A 158 0.74 -6.43 -9.05
CA GLY A 158 1.11 -5.38 -10.01
C GLY A 158 2.02 -5.90 -11.15
N PRO A 159 2.69 -5.00 -11.90
CA PRO A 159 3.42 -5.36 -13.13
C PRO A 159 4.56 -6.36 -12.95
N LEU A 160 5.12 -6.46 -11.74
CA LEU A 160 6.19 -7.41 -11.39
C LEU A 160 5.64 -8.75 -10.87
N GLY A 161 4.32 -8.83 -10.70
CA GLY A 161 3.61 -10.00 -10.20
C GLY A 161 3.41 -11.09 -11.24
N ALA A 162 3.31 -12.33 -10.76
CA ALA A 162 3.07 -13.50 -11.59
C ALA A 162 1.61 -13.57 -12.08
N TYR A 163 1.42 -14.27 -13.20
CA TYR A 163 0.10 -14.62 -13.72
C TYR A 163 -0.36 -15.94 -13.11
N PHE A 164 -1.46 -15.89 -12.36
CA PHE A 164 -2.08 -17.05 -11.75
C PHE A 164 -3.13 -17.64 -12.70
N PRO A 165 -2.92 -18.85 -13.24
CA PRO A 165 -3.96 -19.54 -14.00
C PRO A 165 -5.08 -20.02 -13.06
N ARG A 166 -6.21 -20.41 -13.65
CA ARG A 166 -7.38 -20.90 -12.91
C ARG A 166 -7.07 -22.03 -11.92
N SER A 167 -6.07 -22.87 -12.21
CA SER A 167 -5.66 -23.98 -11.35
C SER A 167 -5.02 -23.54 -10.01
N LEU A 168 -4.70 -22.26 -9.84
CA LEU A 168 -4.16 -21.70 -8.60
C LEU A 168 -5.18 -20.85 -7.84
N PHE A 169 -6.47 -20.85 -8.25
CA PHE A 169 -7.48 -19.98 -7.63
C PHE A 169 -7.90 -20.42 -6.23
N ASP A 170 -7.53 -21.62 -5.82
CA ASP A 170 -7.65 -22.10 -4.44
C ASP A 170 -6.61 -21.47 -3.50
N THR A 171 -5.64 -20.72 -4.03
CA THR A 171 -4.58 -20.09 -3.23
C THR A 171 -5.18 -19.00 -2.34
N PRO A 172 -5.07 -19.12 -1.00
CA PRO A 172 -5.49 -18.07 -0.07
C PRO A 172 -4.72 -16.78 -0.33
N PHE A 173 -5.40 -15.64 -0.30
CA PHE A 173 -4.82 -14.30 -0.41
C PHE A 173 -4.10 -13.96 0.91
N ASP A 174 -2.89 -14.49 1.00
CA ASP A 174 -1.96 -14.49 2.13
C ASP A 174 -0.52 -14.44 1.60
N TYR A 175 0.37 -13.70 2.28
CA TYR A 175 1.74 -13.48 1.81
C TYR A 175 2.53 -14.78 1.64
N GLU A 176 2.43 -15.70 2.60
CA GLU A 176 3.17 -16.96 2.55
C GLU A 176 2.60 -17.93 1.50
N ALA A 177 1.28 -18.00 1.39
CA ALA A 177 0.60 -18.85 0.40
C ALA A 177 0.92 -18.42 -1.04
N PHE A 178 0.91 -17.10 -1.32
CA PHE A 178 1.29 -16.58 -2.63
C PHE A 178 2.78 -16.78 -2.91
N ALA A 179 3.66 -16.52 -1.94
CA ALA A 179 5.10 -16.73 -2.11
C ALA A 179 5.44 -18.21 -2.42
N ALA A 180 4.73 -19.16 -1.81
CA ALA A 180 4.90 -20.59 -2.08
C ALA A 180 4.48 -21.01 -3.52
N LYS A 181 3.84 -20.11 -4.27
CA LYS A 181 3.42 -20.28 -5.66
C LYS A 181 4.11 -19.29 -6.60
N ASP A 182 5.27 -18.75 -6.18
CA ASP A 182 6.04 -17.75 -6.91
C ASP A 182 5.25 -16.46 -7.22
N GLY A 183 4.26 -16.17 -6.38
CA GLY A 183 3.41 -14.98 -6.44
C GLY A 183 3.84 -13.87 -5.48
N LEU A 184 3.23 -12.71 -5.67
CA LEU A 184 3.44 -11.51 -4.87
C LEU A 184 2.07 -10.86 -4.60
N ILE A 185 1.81 -10.48 -3.35
CA ILE A 185 0.68 -9.63 -2.93
C ILE A 185 1.19 -8.52 -2.01
#